data_AF-A0A6V7HQI5-F1
#
_entry.id   AF-A0A6V7HQI5-F1
#
_cell.length_a   1.000
_cell.length_b   1.000
_cell.length_c   1.000
_cell.angle_alpha   90.00
_cell.angle_beta   90.00
_cell.angle_gamma   90.00
#
_symmetry.space_group_name_H-M   'P 1'
#
loop_
_entity.id
_entity.type
_entity.pdbx_description
1 polymer ?
#
loop_
_entity_poly.entity_id
_entity_poly.type
_entity_poly.pdbx_seq_one_letter_code
_entity_poly.pdbx_strand_id
1 'polypeptide(L)'
;MSLGEAKTDVDEKRRLRLADPARLSALKTLQRFDTAEWKEVRYSKTLSNFLATPGFTELKVNEDLIPFKKKDTLAHIDHFLGGLCNAVLEERHLLRKGLQEVVDWASSNPQQLTPESLADKLQSTLGPDSELTKTLNQILQIICGKRAETINSRRERLLEEIPVRTSRAALRDVPPSAEFLFGKENVQSLAKTVSGTSTWLGRPKRSQEPTRPALTTLSTRSAGPREQPLRRSAFHQRPRERPSYQRDNSRPKPT
;
A
#
# COMPACT_ATOMS: atom_id res chain seq x y z
N MET A 1 38.85 33.36 15.36
CA MET A 1 38.61 31.91 15.44
C MET A 1 37.16 31.65 15.08
N SER A 2 36.90 31.05 13.91
CA SER A 2 35.56 30.67 13.45
C SER A 2 35.33 29.21 13.83
N LEU A 3 34.37 28.95 14.71
CA LEU A 3 33.94 27.60 15.05
C LEU A 3 33.19 27.04 13.84
N GLY A 4 33.77 26.03 13.22
CA GLY A 4 33.23 25.38 12.03
C GLY A 4 31.85 24.81 12.28
N GLU A 5 30.95 25.02 11.30
CA GLU A 5 29.67 24.33 11.23
C GLU A 5 29.91 22.83 11.05
N ALA A 6 29.70 22.07 12.13
CA ALA A 6 29.67 20.63 12.07
C ALA A 6 28.39 20.20 11.34
N LYS A 7 28.46 20.07 10.01
CA LYS A 7 27.46 19.32 9.24
C LYS A 7 27.61 17.85 9.61
N THR A 8 26.70 17.36 10.44
CA THR A 8 26.61 15.93 10.76
C THR A 8 26.06 15.18 9.55
N ASP A 9 26.89 14.31 8.97
CA ASP A 9 26.69 13.38 7.84
C ASP A 9 25.58 12.31 8.06
N VAL A 10 24.66 12.55 9.01
CA VAL A 10 23.63 11.60 9.43
C VAL A 10 22.30 11.84 8.69
N ASP A 11 22.04 13.05 8.20
CA ASP A 11 20.77 13.42 7.54
C ASP A 11 20.77 13.23 6.02
N GLU A 12 21.91 13.04 5.36
CA GLU A 12 21.94 12.85 3.90
C GLU A 12 21.38 11.49 3.47
N LYS A 13 21.40 10.48 4.35
CA LYS A 13 21.00 9.09 4.03
C LYS A 13 19.50 8.84 3.90
N ARG A 14 18.65 9.85 4.08
CA ARG A 14 17.17 9.71 3.99
C ARG A 14 16.46 10.71 3.09
N ARG A 15 17.17 11.45 2.23
CA ARG A 15 16.50 12.31 1.26
C ARG A 15 15.98 11.47 0.10
N LEU A 16 14.72 11.06 0.21
CA LEU A 16 13.99 10.54 -0.94
C LEU A 16 13.98 11.62 -2.04
N ARG A 17 14.23 11.21 -3.29
CA ARG A 17 14.16 12.13 -4.43
C ARG A 17 12.73 12.63 -4.58
N LEU A 18 12.59 13.92 -4.90
CA LEU A 18 11.29 14.47 -5.27
C LEU A 18 10.77 13.75 -6.51
N ALA A 19 9.47 13.49 -6.53
CA ALA A 19 8.81 12.91 -7.68
C ALA A 19 8.85 13.90 -8.85
N ASP A 20 9.07 13.37 -10.06
CA ASP A 20 8.86 14.14 -11.28
C ASP A 20 7.40 14.63 -11.35
N PRO A 21 7.14 15.93 -11.60
CA PRO A 21 5.79 16.48 -11.59
C PRO A 21 4.84 15.82 -12.60
N ALA A 22 5.33 15.47 -13.78
CA ALA A 22 4.50 14.84 -14.82
C ALA A 22 4.11 13.41 -14.41
N ARG A 23 5.07 12.63 -13.90
CA ARG A 23 4.80 11.27 -13.37
C ARG A 23 3.89 11.29 -12.15
N LEU A 24 4.04 12.28 -11.27
CA LEU A 24 3.15 12.45 -10.12
C LEU A 24 1.72 12.76 -10.57
N SER A 25 1.56 13.64 -11.56
CA SER A 25 0.25 13.95 -12.16
C SER A 25 -0.41 12.70 -12.74
N ALA A 26 0.34 11.94 -13.56
CA ALA A 26 -0.15 10.68 -14.12
C ALA A 26 -0.55 9.67 -13.03
N LEU A 27 0.28 9.53 -11.98
CA LEU A 27 -0.04 8.66 -10.85
C LEU A 27 -1.32 9.08 -10.14
N LYS A 28 -1.53 10.37 -9.91
CA LYS A 28 -2.76 10.88 -9.27
C LYS A 28 -4.00 10.51 -10.07
N THR A 29 -3.93 10.63 -11.40
CA THR A 29 -5.01 10.24 -12.31
C THR A 29 -5.27 8.73 -12.27
N LEU A 30 -4.24 7.91 -12.43
CA LEU A 30 -4.37 6.45 -12.48
C LEU A 30 -4.85 5.86 -11.15
N GLN A 31 -4.31 6.37 -10.04
CA GLN A 31 -4.66 5.93 -8.68
C GLN A 31 -5.94 6.58 -8.16
N ARG A 32 -6.46 7.59 -8.90
CA ARG A 32 -7.65 8.37 -8.55
C ARG A 32 -7.55 9.03 -7.16
N PHE A 33 -6.35 9.48 -6.79
CA PHE A 33 -6.14 10.17 -5.52
C PHE A 33 -7.00 11.42 -5.40
N ASP A 34 -7.37 11.77 -4.18
CA ASP A 34 -8.18 12.94 -3.85
C ASP A 34 -9.62 12.91 -4.43
N THR A 35 -10.05 11.80 -5.06
CA THR A 35 -11.41 11.62 -5.60
C THR A 35 -12.24 10.66 -4.75
N ALA A 36 -13.57 10.77 -4.78
CA ALA A 36 -14.47 9.83 -4.10
C ALA A 36 -14.40 8.40 -4.70
N GLU A 37 -14.09 8.28 -5.98
CA GLU A 37 -14.04 7.01 -6.73
C GLU A 37 -12.70 6.28 -6.63
N TRP A 38 -11.84 6.66 -5.68
CA TRP A 38 -10.48 6.10 -5.56
C TRP A 38 -10.44 4.57 -5.36
N LYS A 39 -11.54 3.98 -4.88
CA LYS A 39 -11.69 2.52 -4.70
C LYS A 39 -12.10 1.81 -5.99
N GLU A 40 -12.59 2.53 -7.00
CA GLU A 40 -13.17 1.96 -8.22
C GLU A 40 -12.11 1.64 -9.30
N VAL A 41 -10.85 1.48 -8.90
CA VAL A 41 -9.79 1.00 -9.79
C VAL A 41 -9.89 -0.53 -9.89
N ARG A 42 -10.82 -0.99 -10.73
CA ARG A 42 -11.05 -2.43 -10.97
C ARG A 42 -9.88 -3.02 -11.74
N TYR A 43 -9.28 -4.09 -11.23
CA TYR A 43 -8.13 -4.73 -11.88
C TYR A 43 -8.27 -6.23 -12.11
N SER A 44 -9.18 -6.91 -11.42
CA SER A 44 -9.27 -8.38 -11.45
C SER A 44 -9.46 -8.94 -12.87
N LYS A 45 -10.35 -8.33 -13.67
CA LYS A 45 -10.56 -8.72 -15.08
C LYS A 45 -9.32 -8.47 -15.96
N THR A 46 -8.57 -7.40 -15.68
CA THR A 46 -7.35 -7.10 -16.43
C THR A 46 -6.24 -8.09 -16.05
N LEU A 47 -6.08 -8.39 -14.76
CA LEU A 47 -5.13 -9.39 -14.27
C LEU A 47 -5.40 -10.77 -14.86
N SER A 48 -6.66 -11.18 -14.98
CA SER A 48 -6.99 -12.50 -15.53
C SER A 48 -6.51 -12.72 -16.97
N ASN A 49 -6.34 -11.66 -17.75
CA ASN A 49 -5.79 -11.76 -19.11
C ASN A 49 -4.31 -12.17 -19.11
N PHE A 50 -3.61 -11.99 -17.99
CA PHE A 50 -2.19 -12.29 -17.84
C PHE A 50 -1.93 -13.51 -16.95
N LEU A 51 -2.97 -14.14 -16.40
CA LEU A 51 -2.79 -15.39 -15.67
C LEU A 51 -2.60 -16.54 -16.65
N ALA A 52 -1.58 -17.34 -16.40
CA ALA A 52 -1.32 -18.54 -17.18
C ALA A 52 -0.75 -19.66 -16.31
N THR A 53 -1.05 -20.90 -16.69
CA THR A 53 -0.45 -22.10 -16.11
C THR A 53 0.49 -22.72 -17.15
N PRO A 54 1.70 -23.13 -16.78
CA PRO A 54 2.30 -23.06 -15.43
C PRO A 54 2.96 -21.70 -15.11
N GLY A 55 3.12 -21.41 -13.82
CA GLY A 55 4.08 -20.40 -13.31
C GLY A 55 3.61 -18.93 -13.26
N PHE A 56 2.53 -18.56 -13.95
CA PHE A 56 1.99 -17.19 -13.97
C PHE A 56 0.65 -17.08 -13.23
N THR A 57 0.51 -17.87 -12.18
CA THR A 57 -0.64 -17.89 -11.25
C THR A 57 -0.13 -18.42 -9.92
N GLU A 58 -0.95 -18.39 -8.87
CA GLU A 58 -0.63 -18.96 -7.58
C GLU A 58 -0.24 -20.44 -7.68
N LEU A 59 0.82 -20.81 -6.97
CA LEU A 59 1.25 -22.19 -6.92
C LEU A 59 0.27 -23.03 -6.09
N LYS A 60 -0.04 -24.22 -6.60
CA LYS A 60 -0.84 -25.19 -5.87
C LYS A 60 0.02 -25.86 -4.80
N VAL A 61 -0.58 -26.13 -3.66
CA VAL A 61 0.03 -26.97 -2.63
C VAL A 61 -0.04 -28.42 -3.12
N ASN A 62 1.08 -29.14 -3.04
CA ASN A 62 1.12 -30.57 -3.36
C ASN A 62 0.05 -31.33 -2.56
N GLU A 63 -0.64 -32.27 -3.21
CA GLU A 63 -1.77 -33.01 -2.62
C GLU A 63 -1.41 -33.64 -1.26
N ASP A 64 -0.22 -34.23 -1.15
CA ASP A 64 0.27 -34.87 0.08
C ASP A 64 0.46 -33.90 1.27
N LEU A 65 0.55 -32.59 0.99
CA LEU A 65 0.77 -31.55 1.99
C LEU A 65 -0.53 -30.81 2.38
N ILE A 66 -1.65 -31.09 1.71
CA ILE A 66 -2.95 -30.46 2.00
C ILE A 66 -3.37 -30.62 3.47
N PRO A 67 -3.20 -31.77 4.15
CA PRO A 67 -3.57 -31.90 5.56
C PRO A 67 -2.84 -30.94 6.50
N PHE A 68 -1.65 -30.47 6.11
CA PHE A 68 -0.84 -29.53 6.88
C PHE A 68 -1.13 -28.06 6.51
N LYS A 69 -1.94 -27.82 5.48
CA LYS A 69 -2.26 -26.48 4.98
C LYS A 69 -3.10 -25.71 6.00
N LYS A 70 -2.53 -24.64 6.56
CA LYS A 70 -3.28 -23.60 7.28
C LYS A 70 -3.90 -22.61 6.28
N LYS A 71 -4.66 -21.63 6.77
CA LYS A 71 -5.14 -20.51 5.94
C LYS A 71 -3.95 -19.83 5.25
N ASP A 72 -3.92 -19.92 3.92
CA ASP A 72 -2.89 -19.29 3.12
C ASP A 72 -3.23 -17.82 2.89
N THR A 73 -2.59 -16.94 3.65
CA THR A 73 -2.81 -15.50 3.53
C THR A 73 -1.98 -14.87 2.42
N LEU A 74 -1.08 -15.61 1.75
CA LEU A 74 -0.17 -15.07 0.74
C LEU A 74 -0.49 -15.55 -0.68
N ALA A 75 -1.30 -16.59 -0.85
CA ALA A 75 -1.74 -17.08 -2.17
C ALA A 75 -2.26 -15.95 -3.09
N HIS A 76 -3.01 -14.99 -2.56
CA HIS A 76 -3.52 -13.88 -3.36
C HIS A 76 -2.44 -12.89 -3.81
N ILE A 77 -1.33 -12.79 -3.07
CA ILE A 77 -0.15 -12.00 -3.46
C ILE A 77 0.62 -12.76 -4.53
N ASP A 78 0.80 -14.07 -4.36
CA ASP A 78 1.45 -14.94 -5.34
C ASP A 78 0.69 -14.89 -6.68
N HIS A 79 -0.63 -15.07 -6.65
CA HIS A 79 -1.53 -14.90 -7.80
C HIS A 79 -1.31 -13.56 -8.53
N PHE A 80 -1.28 -12.46 -7.78
CA PHE A 80 -1.05 -11.13 -8.33
C PHE A 80 0.35 -10.98 -8.94
N LEU A 81 1.39 -11.48 -8.26
CA LEU A 81 2.77 -11.41 -8.74
C LEU A 81 3.00 -12.29 -9.97
N GLY A 82 2.39 -13.47 -10.03
CA GLY A 82 2.44 -14.37 -11.18
C GLY A 82 1.86 -13.70 -12.43
N GLY A 83 0.65 -13.15 -12.34
CA GLY A 83 0.05 -12.43 -13.46
C GLY A 83 0.81 -11.15 -13.83
N LEU A 84 1.31 -10.39 -12.86
CA LEU A 84 2.12 -9.19 -13.13
C LEU A 84 3.44 -9.54 -13.82
N CYS A 85 4.08 -10.64 -13.44
CA CYS A 85 5.29 -11.14 -14.09
C CYS A 85 5.03 -11.42 -15.57
N ASN A 86 3.93 -12.13 -15.90
CA ASN A 86 3.57 -12.41 -17.28
C ASN A 86 3.27 -11.13 -18.08
N ALA A 87 2.58 -10.17 -17.47
CA ALA A 87 2.26 -8.90 -18.12
C ALA A 87 3.51 -8.11 -18.51
N VAL A 88 4.53 -8.06 -17.64
CA VAL A 88 5.83 -7.41 -17.94
C VAL A 88 6.61 -8.19 -19.01
N LEU A 89 6.51 -9.51 -19.05
CA LEU A 89 7.12 -10.32 -20.11
C LEU A 89 6.46 -10.07 -21.47
N GLU A 90 5.13 -9.95 -21.50
CA GLU A 90 4.36 -9.59 -22.70
C GLU A 90 4.73 -8.19 -23.20
N GLU A 91 4.81 -7.20 -22.31
CA GLU A 91 5.30 -5.85 -22.65
C GLU A 91 6.68 -5.90 -23.33
N ARG A 92 7.62 -6.65 -22.74
CA ARG A 92 8.97 -6.83 -23.30
C ARG A 92 8.93 -7.52 -24.66
N HIS A 93 8.04 -8.49 -24.85
CA HIS A 93 7.85 -9.17 -26.13
C HIS A 93 7.33 -8.20 -27.19
N LEU A 94 6.27 -7.45 -26.89
CA LEU A 94 5.66 -6.46 -27.79
C LEU A 94 6.64 -5.36 -28.19
N LEU A 95 7.45 -4.85 -27.27
CA LEU A 95 8.48 -3.84 -27.59
C LEU A 95 9.52 -4.39 -28.58
N ARG A 96 10.04 -5.60 -28.34
CA ARG A 96 11.01 -6.23 -29.24
C ARG A 96 10.42 -6.51 -30.61
N LYS A 97 9.22 -7.06 -30.63
CA LYS A 97 8.47 -7.33 -31.86
C LYS A 97 8.25 -6.04 -32.65
N GLY A 98 7.78 -4.97 -32.00
CA GLY A 98 7.56 -3.69 -32.64
C GLY A 98 8.83 -3.09 -33.23
N LEU A 99 9.94 -3.12 -32.49
CA LEU A 99 11.23 -2.65 -33.03
C LEU A 99 11.69 -3.48 -34.23
N GLN A 100 11.53 -4.80 -34.19
CA GLN A 100 11.86 -5.66 -35.33
C GLN A 100 10.97 -5.35 -36.54
N GLU A 101 9.67 -5.14 -36.34
CA GLU A 101 8.74 -4.76 -37.40
C GLU A 101 9.11 -3.44 -38.10
N VAL A 102 9.66 -2.48 -37.35
CA VAL A 102 10.18 -1.23 -37.92
C VAL A 102 11.40 -1.50 -38.80
N VAL A 103 12.34 -2.33 -38.32
CA VAL A 103 13.55 -2.71 -39.07
C VAL A 103 13.20 -3.48 -40.34
N ASP A 104 12.31 -4.47 -40.24
CA ASP A 104 11.88 -5.29 -41.38
C ASP A 104 11.15 -4.45 -42.43
N TRP A 105 10.28 -3.53 -41.98
CA TRP A 105 9.60 -2.59 -42.86
C TRP A 105 10.59 -1.67 -43.59
N ALA A 106 11.56 -1.08 -42.87
CA ALA A 106 12.56 -0.19 -43.47
C ALA A 106 13.43 -0.92 -44.51
N SER A 107 13.83 -2.16 -44.19
CA SER A 107 14.62 -3.01 -45.09
C SER A 107 13.85 -3.39 -46.36
N SER A 108 12.54 -3.61 -46.22
CA SER A 108 11.67 -4.00 -47.34
C SER A 108 11.22 -2.80 -48.20
N ASN A 109 11.28 -1.58 -47.67
CA ASN A 109 10.78 -0.37 -48.33
C ASN A 109 11.85 0.74 -48.42
N PRO A 110 13.05 0.47 -48.96
CA PRO A 110 14.16 1.42 -48.93
C PRO A 110 13.87 2.73 -49.69
N GLN A 111 13.04 2.69 -50.72
CA GLN A 111 12.65 3.88 -51.48
C GLN A 111 11.60 4.75 -50.78
N GLN A 112 10.88 4.20 -49.79
CA GLN A 112 9.89 4.94 -49.02
C GLN A 112 10.48 5.48 -47.72
N LEU A 113 11.70 5.07 -47.35
CA LEU A 113 12.36 5.42 -46.09
C LEU A 113 12.75 6.90 -46.04
N THR A 114 11.79 7.70 -45.62
CA THR A 114 11.91 9.13 -45.31
C THR A 114 11.73 9.35 -43.80
N PRO A 115 12.24 10.45 -43.23
CA PRO A 115 12.01 10.78 -41.82
C PRO A 115 10.52 10.72 -41.42
N GLU A 116 9.63 11.19 -42.29
CA GLU A 116 8.18 11.21 -42.08
C GLU A 116 7.61 9.80 -42.05
N SER A 117 7.90 8.98 -43.07
CA SER A 117 7.43 7.59 -43.12
C SER A 117 7.93 6.73 -41.95
N LEU A 118 9.16 7.00 -41.47
CA LEU A 118 9.73 6.31 -40.32
C LEU A 118 9.03 6.76 -39.03
N ALA A 119 8.76 8.05 -38.88
CA ALA A 119 8.01 8.58 -37.75
C ALA A 119 6.60 7.99 -37.71
N ASP A 120 5.90 7.94 -38.85
CA ASP A 120 4.58 7.32 -38.96
C ASP A 120 4.62 5.84 -38.59
N LYS A 121 5.64 5.11 -39.06
CA LYS A 121 5.82 3.69 -38.71
C LYS A 121 6.05 3.53 -37.21
N LEU A 122 6.94 4.31 -36.61
CA LEU A 122 7.19 4.31 -35.17
C LEU A 122 5.92 4.66 -34.37
N GLN A 123 5.16 5.65 -34.80
CA GLN A 123 3.92 6.04 -34.15
C GLN A 123 2.86 4.93 -34.23
N SER A 124 2.76 4.24 -35.37
CA SER A 124 1.84 3.10 -35.50
C SER A 124 2.23 1.91 -34.61
N THR A 125 3.53 1.72 -34.35
CA THR A 125 4.05 0.55 -33.65
C THR A 125 4.26 0.78 -32.15
N LEU A 126 4.64 1.99 -31.74
CA LEU A 126 5.02 2.35 -30.37
C LEU A 126 4.24 3.56 -29.83
N GLY A 127 3.38 4.17 -30.64
CA GLY A 127 2.58 5.32 -30.24
C GLY A 127 1.41 4.96 -29.32
N PRO A 128 0.61 5.96 -28.91
CA PRO A 128 -0.42 5.81 -27.88
C PRO A 128 -1.49 4.74 -28.17
N ASP A 129 -1.78 4.50 -29.45
CA ASP A 129 -2.79 3.55 -29.90
C ASP A 129 -2.23 2.14 -30.16
N SER A 130 -0.92 1.95 -29.95
CA SER A 130 -0.24 0.67 -30.14
C SER A 130 -0.66 -0.37 -29.11
N GLU A 131 -0.52 -1.66 -29.46
CA GLU A 131 -0.73 -2.77 -28.53
C GLU A 131 0.24 -2.72 -27.34
N LEU A 132 1.46 -2.20 -27.53
CA LEU A 132 2.41 -1.97 -26.45
C LEU A 132 1.84 -0.99 -25.43
N THR A 133 1.35 0.17 -25.87
CA THR A 133 0.78 1.17 -24.96
C THR A 133 -0.50 0.67 -24.29
N LYS A 134 -1.35 -0.08 -24.98
CA LYS A 134 -2.53 -0.74 -24.38
C LYS A 134 -2.12 -1.68 -23.25
N THR A 135 -1.11 -2.53 -23.48
CA THR A 135 -0.57 -3.46 -22.48
C THR A 135 0.03 -2.71 -21.28
N LEU A 136 0.80 -1.65 -21.52
CA LEU A 136 1.34 -0.79 -20.45
C LEU A 136 0.23 -0.18 -19.59
N ASN A 137 -0.85 0.31 -20.21
CA ASN A 137 -2.00 0.85 -19.48
C ASN A 137 -2.71 -0.24 -18.65
N GLN A 138 -2.82 -1.45 -19.16
CA GLN A 138 -3.36 -2.59 -18.41
C GLN A 138 -2.48 -2.96 -17.21
N ILE A 139 -1.15 -2.98 -17.37
CA ILE A 139 -0.20 -3.20 -16.27
C ILE A 139 -0.37 -2.12 -15.19
N LEU A 140 -0.45 -0.86 -15.59
CA LEU A 140 -0.66 0.25 -14.66
C LEU A 140 -2.00 0.14 -13.92
N GLN A 141 -3.07 -0.28 -14.61
CA GLN A 141 -4.37 -0.54 -14.00
C GLN A 141 -4.28 -1.67 -12.96
N ILE A 142 -3.55 -2.75 -13.26
CA ILE A 142 -3.28 -3.86 -12.32
C ILE A 142 -2.59 -3.36 -11.06
N ILE A 143 -1.50 -2.61 -11.21
CA ILE A 143 -0.72 -2.06 -10.10
C ILE A 143 -1.57 -1.09 -9.27
N CYS A 144 -2.22 -0.12 -9.92
CA CYS A 144 -3.01 0.90 -9.24
C CYS A 144 -4.24 0.31 -8.54
N GLY A 145 -4.89 -0.68 -9.14
CA GLY A 145 -6.03 -1.38 -8.53
C GLY A 145 -5.62 -2.16 -7.29
N LYS A 146 -4.54 -2.94 -7.37
CA LYS A 146 -4.04 -3.67 -6.19
C LYS A 146 -3.60 -2.73 -5.08
N ARG A 147 -3.00 -1.59 -5.45
CA ARG A 147 -2.63 -0.54 -4.49
C ARG A 147 -3.86 0.11 -3.85
N ALA A 148 -4.94 0.36 -4.60
CA ALA A 148 -6.20 0.89 -4.06
C ALA A 148 -6.80 -0.09 -3.04
N GLU A 149 -6.86 -1.38 -3.35
CA GLU A 149 -7.33 -2.42 -2.43
C GLU A 149 -6.49 -2.46 -1.14
N THR A 150 -5.16 -2.35 -1.27
CA THR A 150 -4.23 -2.30 -0.14
C THR A 150 -4.45 -1.07 0.72
N ILE A 151 -4.61 0.11 0.11
CA ILE A 151 -4.92 1.35 0.81
C ILE A 151 -6.25 1.24 1.55
N ASN A 152 -7.29 0.69 0.93
CA ASN A 152 -8.59 0.48 1.56
C ASN A 152 -8.50 -0.46 2.76
N SER A 153 -7.82 -1.60 2.60
CA SER A 153 -7.59 -2.55 3.69
C SER A 153 -6.86 -1.90 4.87
N ARG A 154 -5.86 -1.05 4.60
CA ARG A 154 -5.14 -0.31 5.65
C ARG A 154 -6.04 0.71 6.34
N ARG A 155 -6.86 1.43 5.59
CA ARG A 155 -7.79 2.43 6.14
C ARG A 155 -8.84 1.78 7.02
N GLU A 156 -9.50 0.72 6.55
CA GLU A 156 -10.55 0.04 7.33
C GLU A 156 -10.01 -0.50 8.66
N ARG A 157 -8.81 -1.10 8.67
CA ARG A 157 -8.15 -1.53 9.92
C ARG A 157 -7.91 -0.36 10.88
N LEU A 158 -7.48 0.79 10.39
CA LEU A 158 -7.29 1.98 11.24
C LEU A 158 -8.62 2.52 11.77
N LEU A 159 -9.68 2.45 10.97
CA LEU A 159 -11.02 2.91 11.35
C LEU A 159 -11.65 2.01 12.43
N GLU A 160 -11.38 0.70 12.40
CA GLU A 160 -11.83 -0.26 13.41
C GLU A 160 -11.33 0.10 14.82
N GLU A 161 -10.11 0.64 14.93
CA GLU A 161 -9.50 1.08 16.19
C GLU A 161 -10.10 2.39 16.75
N ILE A 162 -10.88 3.13 15.95
CA ILE A 162 -11.48 4.40 16.40
C ILE A 162 -12.79 4.10 17.16
N PRO A 163 -12.90 4.43 18.46
CA PRO A 163 -14.10 4.10 19.25
C PRO A 163 -15.33 4.88 18.81
N VAL A 164 -15.13 6.12 18.35
CA VAL A 164 -16.21 7.05 18.02
C VAL A 164 -16.79 6.72 16.64
N ARG A 165 -18.00 6.17 16.60
CA ARG A 165 -18.69 5.72 15.37
C ARG A 165 -18.91 6.84 14.35
N THR A 166 -19.28 8.04 14.80
CA THR A 166 -19.52 9.18 13.92
C THR A 166 -18.24 9.62 13.21
N SER A 167 -17.14 9.71 13.95
CA SER A 167 -15.81 10.01 13.41
C SER A 167 -15.31 8.94 12.46
N ARG A 168 -15.58 7.68 12.76
CA ARG A 168 -15.28 6.55 11.86
C ARG A 168 -16.02 6.68 10.53
N ALA A 169 -17.32 6.97 10.57
CA ALA A 169 -18.12 7.17 9.37
C ALA A 169 -17.60 8.35 8.54
N ALA A 170 -17.39 9.51 9.18
CA ALA A 170 -16.89 10.70 8.48
C ALA A 170 -15.48 10.51 7.89
N LEU A 171 -14.58 9.80 8.56
CA LEU A 171 -13.25 9.48 8.01
C LEU A 171 -13.30 8.50 6.84
N ARG A 172 -14.30 7.62 6.79
CA ARG A 172 -14.44 6.66 5.68
C ARG A 172 -14.63 7.38 4.35
N ASP A 173 -15.30 8.53 4.36
CA ASP A 173 -15.60 9.36 3.18
C ASP A 173 -14.44 10.25 2.76
N VAL A 174 -13.45 10.50 3.64
CA VAL A 174 -12.27 11.31 3.30
C VAL A 174 -11.40 10.51 2.33
N PRO A 175 -11.15 10.93 1.08
CA PRO A 175 -10.31 10.17 0.16
C PRO A 175 -8.83 10.14 0.60
N PRO A 176 -8.03 9.15 0.15
CA PRO A 176 -6.58 9.19 0.31
C PRO A 176 -5.98 10.24 -0.63
N SER A 177 -4.83 10.77 -0.25
CA SER A 177 -4.01 11.62 -1.11
C SER A 177 -2.73 10.90 -1.53
N ALA A 178 -1.94 11.53 -2.39
CA ALA A 178 -0.62 11.02 -2.79
C ALA A 178 0.35 10.81 -1.59
N GLU A 179 0.08 11.45 -0.45
CA GLU A 179 0.94 11.41 0.74
C GLU A 179 0.29 10.71 1.95
N PHE A 180 -1.03 10.80 2.09
CA PHE A 180 -1.72 10.37 3.31
C PHE A 180 -2.83 9.36 3.01
N LEU A 181 -3.01 8.40 3.94
CA LEU A 181 -4.13 7.46 3.88
C LEU A 181 -5.48 8.15 3.96
N PHE A 182 -5.56 9.34 4.57
CA PHE A 182 -6.71 10.23 4.61
C PHE A 182 -6.22 11.64 4.29
N GLY A 183 -6.83 12.33 3.33
CA GLY A 183 -6.42 13.66 2.89
C GLY A 183 -6.29 14.64 4.07
N LYS A 184 -5.10 15.24 4.22
CA LYS A 184 -4.72 16.05 5.39
C LYS A 184 -5.68 17.19 5.66
N GLU A 185 -6.03 17.97 4.63
CA GLU A 185 -6.91 19.12 4.73
C GLU A 185 -8.33 18.70 5.14
N ASN A 186 -8.85 17.63 4.55
CA ASN A 186 -10.17 17.07 4.87
C ASN A 186 -10.25 16.59 6.33
N VAL A 187 -9.21 15.91 6.83
CA VAL A 187 -9.14 15.50 8.23
C VAL A 187 -9.07 16.70 9.17
N GLN A 188 -8.31 17.74 8.83
CA GLN A 188 -8.21 18.96 9.64
C GLN A 188 -9.54 19.70 9.72
N SER A 189 -10.25 19.81 8.59
CA SER A 189 -11.60 20.41 8.54
C SER A 189 -12.58 19.61 9.38
N LEU A 190 -12.58 18.27 9.23
CA LEU A 190 -13.43 17.39 10.02
C LEU A 190 -13.14 17.50 11.54
N ALA A 191 -11.87 17.55 11.91
CA ALA A 191 -11.45 17.72 13.30
C ALA A 191 -11.95 19.04 13.89
N LYS A 192 -11.96 20.15 13.13
CA LYS A 192 -12.49 21.44 13.60
C LYS A 192 -14.00 21.39 13.83
N THR A 193 -14.75 20.79 12.92
CA THR A 193 -16.21 20.63 13.04
C THR A 193 -16.59 19.78 14.24
N VAL A 194 -15.86 18.68 14.49
CA VAL A 194 -16.18 17.74 15.57
C VAL A 194 -15.55 18.17 16.91
N SER A 195 -14.42 18.89 16.93
CA SER A 195 -13.75 19.34 18.17
C SER A 195 -14.49 20.44 18.95
N GLY A 196 -15.57 21.00 18.40
CA GLY A 196 -16.56 21.75 19.20
C GLY A 196 -17.25 20.90 20.26
N THR A 197 -17.20 19.57 20.11
CA THR A 197 -17.61 18.57 21.10
C THR A 197 -16.36 17.82 21.57
N SER A 198 -16.00 17.96 22.85
CA SER A 198 -14.72 17.44 23.37
C SER A 198 -14.58 15.93 23.14
N THR A 199 -13.50 15.53 22.45
CA THR A 199 -13.07 14.15 22.11
C THR A 199 -13.51 13.56 20.76
N TRP A 200 -13.19 14.26 19.66
CA TRP A 200 -13.47 13.80 18.28
C TRP A 200 -13.01 12.36 17.96
N LEU A 201 -11.91 11.86 18.52
CA LEU A 201 -11.46 10.45 18.34
C LEU A 201 -11.61 9.61 19.61
N GLY A 202 -12.30 10.10 20.64
CA GLY A 202 -12.39 9.42 21.93
C GLY A 202 -11.09 9.43 22.73
N ARG A 203 -10.07 10.21 22.30
CA ARG A 203 -8.91 10.49 23.15
C ARG A 203 -9.33 11.58 24.16
N PRO A 204 -9.30 11.31 25.48
CA PRO A 204 -9.44 12.38 26.46
C PRO A 204 -8.38 13.45 26.19
N LYS A 205 -8.72 14.74 26.44
CA LYS A 205 -7.75 15.84 26.38
C LYS A 205 -6.50 15.36 27.11
N ARG A 206 -5.38 15.22 26.38
CA ARG A 206 -4.08 15.04 27.01
C ARG A 206 -3.94 16.25 27.91
N SER A 207 -4.14 16.08 29.21
CA SER A 207 -3.95 17.13 30.20
C SER A 207 -2.61 17.74 29.85
N GLN A 208 -2.60 19.05 29.54
CA GLN A 208 -1.35 19.77 29.49
C GLN A 208 -0.64 19.42 30.80
N GLU A 209 0.55 18.81 30.70
CA GLU A 209 1.39 18.64 31.88
C GLU A 209 1.44 20.01 32.57
N PRO A 210 1.12 20.10 33.87
CA PRO A 210 1.32 21.36 34.56
C PRO A 210 2.79 21.72 34.37
N THR A 211 3.03 22.86 33.73
CA THR A 211 4.33 23.50 33.64
C THR A 211 4.96 23.42 35.02
N ARG A 212 6.01 22.60 35.18
CA ARG A 212 6.77 22.52 36.42
C ARG A 212 7.23 23.94 36.77
N PRO A 213 6.83 24.53 37.90
CA PRO A 213 7.53 25.70 38.38
C PRO A 213 8.96 25.28 38.78
N ALA A 214 9.92 26.10 38.40
CA ALA A 214 11.34 25.92 38.67
C ALA A 214 11.63 25.87 40.19
N LEU A 215 12.71 25.16 40.52
CA LEU A 215 13.17 24.77 41.85
C LEU A 215 13.25 25.89 42.90
N THR A 216 13.05 25.51 44.16
CA THR A 216 13.89 26.02 45.26
C THR A 216 14.25 24.89 46.23
N THR A 217 15.50 24.89 46.64
CA THR A 217 16.34 23.85 47.27
C THR A 217 16.10 23.64 48.76
N LEU A 218 16.30 22.42 49.29
CA LEU A 218 17.36 22.04 50.27
C LEU A 218 17.10 20.67 50.98
N SER A 219 18.16 19.85 51.05
CA SER A 219 18.55 18.83 52.08
C SER A 219 17.54 17.73 52.52
N THR A 220 17.88 16.45 52.75
CA THR A 220 19.14 15.78 53.11
C THR A 220 19.07 14.25 52.85
N ARG A 221 20.19 13.69 52.37
CA ARG A 221 20.79 12.34 52.60
C ARG A 221 19.93 11.05 52.82
N SER A 222 20.15 10.06 51.94
CA SER A 222 20.81 8.73 52.19
C SER A 222 20.41 7.73 51.07
N ALA A 223 21.32 7.34 50.17
CA ALA A 223 22.17 6.13 50.17
C ALA A 223 21.47 4.82 49.73
N GLY A 224 21.81 4.32 48.52
CA GLY A 224 21.48 2.96 48.03
C GLY A 224 21.57 2.84 46.49
N PRO A 225 22.24 1.82 45.90
CA PRO A 225 22.85 1.92 44.58
C PRO A 225 21.94 1.63 43.38
N ARG A 226 22.32 2.23 42.25
CA ARG A 226 21.80 2.10 40.89
C ARG A 226 21.96 0.68 40.33
N GLU A 227 20.89 0.14 39.74
CA GLU A 227 20.96 -0.63 38.50
C GLU A 227 19.77 -0.29 37.58
N GLN A 228 20.08 0.03 36.32
CA GLN A 228 19.22 0.01 35.14
C GLN A 228 20.15 -0.29 33.95
N PRO A 229 19.66 -0.74 32.78
CA PRO A 229 18.47 -1.56 32.49
C PRO A 229 18.77 -2.66 31.44
N LEU A 230 17.93 -3.68 31.31
CA LEU A 230 17.82 -4.42 30.05
C LEU A 230 16.37 -4.43 29.57
N ARG A 231 16.13 -3.61 28.53
CA ARG A 231 14.98 -3.72 27.64
C ARG A 231 14.96 -5.11 27.01
N ARG A 232 13.85 -5.83 27.16
CA ARG A 232 13.38 -6.77 26.13
C ARG A 232 11.91 -6.55 25.86
N SER A 233 11.59 -6.41 24.58
CA SER A 233 10.26 -6.25 24.03
C SER A 233 9.43 -7.50 24.30
N ALA A 234 8.26 -7.34 24.91
CA ALA A 234 7.24 -8.39 24.96
C ALA A 234 6.06 -7.97 24.08
N PHE A 235 6.15 -8.28 22.79
CA PHE A 235 4.97 -8.47 21.96
C PHE A 235 4.34 -9.83 22.33
N HIS A 236 3.01 -9.83 22.46
CA HIS A 236 2.10 -10.97 22.67
C HIS A 236 1.97 -11.52 24.10
N GLN A 237 1.12 -10.86 24.89
CA GLN A 237 0.30 -11.58 25.88
C GLN A 237 -0.88 -12.22 25.14
N ARG A 238 -0.97 -13.55 25.18
CA ARG A 238 -2.17 -14.30 24.77
C ARG A 238 -3.25 -14.18 25.86
N PRO A 239 -4.55 -14.12 25.52
CA PRO A 239 -5.61 -14.29 26.51
C PRO A 239 -5.63 -15.74 27.04
N ARG A 240 -5.76 -15.87 28.37
CA ARG A 240 -6.02 -17.13 29.07
C ARG A 240 -7.40 -17.68 28.66
N GLU A 241 -7.44 -18.92 28.17
CA GLU A 241 -8.68 -19.69 28.04
C GLU A 241 -9.20 -20.08 29.44
N ARG A 242 -10.50 -19.87 29.68
CA ARG A 242 -11.24 -20.51 30.77
C ARG A 242 -11.83 -21.82 30.24
N PRO A 243 -11.70 -22.96 30.94
CA PRO A 243 -12.42 -24.16 30.56
C PRO A 243 -13.84 -24.12 31.09
N SER A 244 -14.82 -24.26 30.20
CA SER A 244 -16.18 -24.67 30.54
C SER A 244 -16.66 -25.64 29.48
N TYR A 245 -16.86 -26.91 29.86
CA TYR A 245 -18.09 -27.68 29.69
C TYR A 245 -17.79 -29.18 29.80
N GLN A 246 -18.36 -29.82 30.81
CA GLN A 246 -18.80 -31.21 30.71
C GLN A 246 -20.23 -31.27 31.22
N ARG A 247 -21.18 -31.42 30.29
CA ARG A 247 -22.46 -32.08 30.55
C ARG A 247 -22.58 -33.20 29.53
N ASP A 248 -22.29 -34.38 30.02
CA ASP A 248 -22.63 -35.66 29.42
C ASP A 248 -24.15 -35.76 29.33
N ASN A 249 -24.67 -36.05 28.13
CA ASN A 249 -26.07 -36.38 27.91
C ASN A 249 -26.14 -37.49 26.85
N SER A 250 -25.64 -38.65 27.25
CA SER A 250 -25.92 -39.92 26.62
C SER A 250 -27.38 -40.32 26.91
N ARG A 251 -28.29 -40.24 25.93
CA ARG A 251 -29.56 -40.97 25.96
C ARG A 251 -29.94 -41.53 24.58
N PRO A 252 -30.19 -42.84 24.46
CA PRO A 252 -30.57 -43.48 23.19
C PRO A 252 -32.06 -43.25 22.86
N LYS A 253 -32.38 -43.27 21.56
CA LYS A 253 -33.75 -43.25 21.03
C LYS A 253 -34.41 -44.63 21.19
N PRO A 254 -35.68 -44.71 21.61
CA PRO A 254 -36.44 -45.95 21.55
C PRO A 254 -37.18 -46.11 20.21
N THR A 255 -37.14 -47.33 19.68
CA THR A 255 -38.29 -47.99 19.02
C THR A 255 -39.25 -48.51 20.06
#